data_AF-A0A0B5CYP2-F1
#
_entry.id   AF-A0A0B5CYP2-F1
#
_cell.length_a   1.000
_cell.length_b   1.000
_cell.length_c   1.000
_cell.angle_alpha   90.00
_cell.angle_beta   90.00
_cell.angle_gamma   90.00
#
_symmetry.space_group_name_H-M   'P 1'
#
loop_
_entity.id
_entity.type
_entity.pdbx_description
1 polymer ?
#
loop_
_entity_poly.entity_id
_entity_poly.type
_entity_poly.pdbx_seq_one_letter_code
_entity_poly.pdbx_strand_id
1 'polypeptide(L)'
;VNEMILADINVKGKPTKALVHFDRNGFGYTLDRVTGELLVAEKYDPVVNWATHVDMKTGRPQVVAKYSTAKNGPDVNTKGVCPAALGTKDQQPAAFDPETKLFYVPTNHV
;
A
#
# COMPACT_ATOMS: atom_id res chain seq x y z
N VAL A 1 5.20 9.22 10.15
CA VAL A 1 5.87 8.87 8.87
C VAL A 1 4.96 7.84 8.24
N ASN A 2 4.41 8.15 7.08
CA ASN A 2 3.23 7.46 6.53
C ASN A 2 1.95 7.74 7.34
N GLU A 3 1.14 8.64 6.79
CA GLU A 3 -0.10 9.17 7.34
C GLU A 3 -1.28 8.20 7.22
N MET A 4 -2.29 8.44 8.07
CA MET A 4 -3.58 7.76 8.06
C MET A 4 -4.65 8.78 7.71
N ILE A 5 -5.15 8.77 6.48
CA ILE A 5 -6.16 9.74 6.03
C ILE A 5 -7.54 9.19 6.37
N LEU A 6 -8.28 9.89 7.23
CA LEU A 6 -9.67 9.55 7.51
C LEU A 6 -10.55 10.13 6.42
N ALA A 7 -11.33 9.28 5.75
CA ALA A 7 -12.17 9.68 4.62
C ALA A 7 -13.52 8.96 4.70
N ASP A 8 -14.61 9.72 4.55
CA ASP A 8 -15.94 9.14 4.39
C ASP A 8 -16.21 8.97 2.89
N ILE A 9 -16.07 7.74 2.43
CA ILE A 9 -16.11 7.35 1.01
C ILE A 9 -16.93 6.07 0.81
N ASN A 10 -17.38 5.83 -0.42
CA ASN A 10 -17.98 4.56 -0.79
C ASN A 10 -16.89 3.55 -1.14
N VAL A 11 -16.84 2.43 -0.43
CA VAL A 11 -15.95 1.31 -0.75
C VAL A 11 -16.79 0.19 -1.33
N LYS A 12 -16.55 -0.19 -2.59
CA LYS A 12 -17.34 -1.20 -3.32
C LYS A 12 -18.86 -0.91 -3.27
N GLY A 13 -19.23 0.36 -3.39
CA GLY A 13 -20.61 0.84 -3.37
C GLY A 13 -21.24 1.01 -1.97
N LYS A 14 -20.50 0.74 -0.89
CA LYS A 14 -21.00 0.87 0.49
C LYS A 14 -20.43 2.11 1.19
N PRO A 15 -21.27 2.99 1.76
CA PRO A 15 -20.81 4.10 2.61
C PRO A 15 -19.94 3.56 3.75
N THR A 16 -18.71 4.05 3.83
CA THR A 16 -17.71 3.52 4.75
C THR A 16 -17.02 4.66 5.48
N LYS A 17 -16.87 4.49 6.80
CA LYS A 17 -15.99 5.32 7.61
C LYS A 17 -14.56 4.84 7.40
N ALA A 18 -13.91 5.27 6.33
CA ALA A 18 -12.62 4.71 5.93
C ALA A 18 -11.43 5.39 6.63
N LEU A 19 -10.36 4.61 6.77
CA LEU A 19 -8.98 5.05 6.93
C LEU A 19 -8.21 4.56 5.70
N VAL A 20 -7.52 5.48 5.02
CA VAL A 20 -6.74 5.20 3.82
C VAL A 20 -5.26 5.46 4.09
N HIS A 21 -4.43 4.52 3.70
CA HIS A 21 -3.00 4.53 3.96
C HIS A 21 -2.22 4.06 2.73
N PHE A 22 -1.38 4.93 2.18
CA PHE A 22 -0.46 4.60 1.08
C PHE A 22 0.89 4.23 1.68
N ASP A 23 1.22 2.94 1.71
CA ASP A 23 2.42 2.47 2.40
C ASP A 23 3.68 2.56 1.52
N ARG A 24 4.83 2.64 2.19
CA ARG A 24 6.17 2.53 1.58
C ARG A 24 6.27 1.32 0.67
N ASN A 25 5.62 0.22 1.02
CA ASN A 25 5.68 -1.03 0.27
C ASN A 25 4.98 -0.99 -1.10
N GLY A 26 4.32 0.11 -1.45
CA GLY A 26 3.66 0.31 -2.75
C GLY A 26 2.21 -0.20 -2.83
N PHE A 27 1.64 -0.67 -1.71
CA PHE A 27 0.22 -0.97 -1.57
C PHE A 27 -0.53 0.18 -0.88
N GLY A 28 -1.70 0.48 -1.42
CA GLY A 28 -2.69 1.36 -0.83
C GLY A 28 -3.71 0.52 -0.08
N TYR A 29 -3.90 0.85 1.19
CA TYR A 29 -4.78 0.14 2.11
C TYR A 29 -5.97 1.01 2.45
N THR A 30 -7.18 0.45 2.33
CA THR A 30 -8.41 1.06 2.85
C THR A 30 -9.00 0.13 3.89
N LEU A 31 -9.19 0.65 5.10
CA LEU A 31 -9.78 -0.07 6.22
C LEU A 31 -11.06 0.62 6.67
N ASP A 32 -12.00 -0.13 7.24
CA ASP A 32 -13.02 0.46 8.09
C ASP A 32 -12.36 0.94 9.39
N ARG A 33 -12.39 2.26 9.64
CA ARG A 33 -11.66 2.86 10.78
C ARG A 33 -12.29 2.57 12.13
N VAL A 34 -13.50 2.00 12.17
CA VAL A 34 -14.21 1.66 13.40
C VAL A 34 -13.91 0.22 13.80
N THR A 35 -13.88 -0.70 12.84
CA THR A 35 -13.72 -2.14 13.08
C THR A 35 -12.31 -2.68 12.81
N GLY A 36 -11.53 -1.97 11.99
CA GLY A 36 -10.24 -2.44 11.49
C GLY A 36 -10.35 -3.44 10.34
N GLU A 37 -11.55 -3.67 9.78
CA GLU A 37 -11.74 -4.56 8.63
C GLU A 37 -10.93 -4.06 7.42
N LEU A 38 -10.17 -4.96 6.79
CA LEU A 38 -9.44 -4.66 5.56
C LEU A 38 -10.38 -4.72 4.35
N LEU A 39 -10.54 -3.60 3.65
CA LEU A 39 -11.52 -3.48 2.56
C LEU A 39 -10.87 -3.47 1.16
N VAL A 40 -9.72 -2.83 1.04
CA VAL A 40 -8.91 -2.71 -0.19
C VAL A 40 -7.43 -2.81 0.18
N ALA A 41 -6.66 -3.53 -0.63
CA ALA A 41 -5.20 -3.63 -0.53
C ALA A 41 -4.61 -3.84 -1.92
N GLU A 42 -4.41 -2.76 -2.66
CA GLU A 42 -4.02 -2.79 -4.07
C GLU A 42 -2.71 -2.04 -4.30
N LYS A 43 -1.96 -2.44 -5.34
CA LYS A 43 -0.78 -1.69 -5.75
C LYS A 43 -1.23 -0.33 -6.30
N TYR A 44 -0.65 0.75 -5.80
CA TYR A 44 -0.88 2.09 -6.37
C TYR A 44 0.25 2.54 -7.32
N ASP A 45 1.29 1.72 -7.46
CA ASP A 45 2.30 1.80 -8.49
C ASP A 45 2.46 0.42 -9.16
N PRO A 46 2.30 0.31 -10.49
CA PRO A 46 2.37 -0.96 -11.20
C PRO A 46 3.76 -1.62 -11.16
N VAL A 47 4.85 -0.90 -10.86
CA VAL A 47 6.20 -1.51 -10.84
C VAL A 47 6.47 -2.36 -9.60
N VAL A 48 5.63 -2.26 -8.56
CA VAL A 48 5.77 -2.99 -7.31
C VAL A 48 5.76 -4.50 -7.57
N ASN A 49 6.82 -5.19 -7.14
CA ASN A 49 7.05 -6.59 -7.52
C ASN A 49 7.36 -7.54 -6.35
N TRP A 50 7.65 -7.02 -5.15
CA TRP A 50 8.04 -7.84 -4.00
C TRP A 50 6.93 -8.79 -3.51
N ALA A 51 5.67 -8.45 -3.77
CA ALA A 51 4.49 -9.28 -3.53
C ALA A 51 3.56 -9.29 -4.75
N THR A 52 2.83 -10.39 -4.96
CA THR A 52 1.84 -10.49 -6.05
C THR A 52 0.58 -9.70 -5.71
N HIS A 53 0.02 -9.93 -4.52
CA HIS A 53 -1.18 -9.28 -3.98
C HIS A 53 -1.18 -9.40 -2.44
N VAL A 54 -2.14 -8.76 -1.79
CA VAL A 54 -2.49 -9.02 -0.39
C VAL A 54 -3.67 -9.99 -0.36
N ASP A 55 -3.50 -11.11 0.33
CA ASP A 55 -4.59 -12.07 0.55
C ASP A 55 -5.63 -11.44 1.49
N MET A 56 -6.83 -11.15 0.97
CA MET A 56 -7.86 -10.41 1.71
C MET A 56 -8.49 -11.21 2.85
N LYS A 57 -8.31 -12.53 2.91
CA LYS A 57 -8.82 -13.37 4.01
C LYS A 57 -7.89 -13.33 5.22
N THR A 58 -6.58 -13.34 4.97
CA THR A 58 -5.55 -13.38 6.00
C THR A 58 -4.94 -12.01 6.29
N GLY A 59 -5.12 -11.04 5.41
CA GLY A 59 -4.48 -9.72 5.44
C GLY A 59 -2.99 -9.76 5.09
N ARG A 60 -2.46 -10.88 4.58
CA ARG A 60 -1.01 -11.08 4.39
C ARG A 60 -0.58 -10.88 2.93
N PRO A 61 0.49 -10.13 2.67
CA PRO A 61 1.07 -10.03 1.33
C PRO A 61 1.70 -11.35 0.89
N GLN A 62 1.41 -11.76 -0.35
CA GLN A 62 1.97 -12.96 -0.96
C GLN A 62 3.33 -12.65 -1.60
N VAL A 63 4.38 -12.83 -0.80
CA VAL A 63 5.77 -12.50 -1.15
C VAL A 63 6.26 -13.32 -2.35
N VAL A 64 6.80 -12.63 -3.36
CA VAL A 64 7.46 -13.24 -4.51
C VAL A 64 8.87 -13.65 -4.12
N ALA A 65 9.16 -14.96 -4.15
CA ALA A 65 10.42 -15.51 -3.64
C ALA A 65 11.67 -14.89 -4.28
N LYS A 66 11.61 -14.62 -5.59
CA LYS A 66 12.69 -13.97 -6.35
C LYS A 66 13.17 -12.65 -5.74
N TYR A 67 12.26 -11.87 -5.17
CA TYR A 67 12.54 -10.53 -4.63
C TYR A 67 12.67 -10.51 -3.10
N SER A 68 12.62 -11.68 -2.44
CA SER A 68 12.72 -11.77 -0.99
C SER A 68 14.18 -11.89 -0.55
N THR A 69 14.69 -10.86 0.12
CA THR A 69 16.05 -10.86 0.69
C THR A 69 16.23 -11.98 1.71
N ALA A 70 15.22 -12.25 2.55
CA ALA A 70 15.26 -13.34 3.52
C ALA A 70 15.35 -14.73 2.87
N LYS A 71 14.64 -14.97 1.77
CA LYS A 71 14.68 -16.27 1.06
C LYS A 71 15.95 -16.45 0.25
N ASN A 72 16.50 -15.37 -0.30
CA ASN A 72 17.77 -15.41 -1.02
C ASN A 72 18.97 -15.58 -0.08
N GLY A 73 18.84 -15.15 1.18
CA GLY A 73 19.79 -15.39 2.24
C GLY A 73 20.73 -14.21 2.53
N PRO A 74 21.46 -14.27 3.67
CA PRO A 74 22.50 -13.29 3.98
C PRO A 74 23.62 -13.33 2.94
N ASP A 75 24.35 -12.22 2.81
CA ASP A 75 25.49 -12.06 1.88
C ASP A 75 25.14 -12.25 0.39
N VAL A 76 23.84 -12.26 0.04
CA VAL A 76 23.34 -12.33 -1.33
C VAL A 76 22.69 -11.01 -1.74
N ASN A 77 23.15 -10.43 -2.84
CA ASN A 77 22.55 -9.23 -3.41
C ASN A 77 21.28 -9.56 -4.20
N THR A 78 20.11 -9.29 -3.63
CA THR A 78 18.81 -9.40 -4.32
C THR A 78 18.59 -8.19 -5.23
N LYS A 79 18.52 -8.41 -6.54
CA LYS A 79 18.45 -7.33 -7.54
C LYS A 79 17.04 -7.11 -8.07
N GLY A 80 16.76 -5.86 -8.45
CA GLY A 80 15.51 -5.48 -9.14
C GLY A 80 14.25 -5.56 -8.28
N VAL A 81 14.39 -5.43 -6.95
CA VAL A 81 13.24 -5.32 -6.04
C VAL A 81 12.62 -3.94 -6.20
N CYS A 82 11.31 -3.90 -6.40
CA CYS A 82 10.53 -2.68 -6.44
C CYS A 82 9.42 -2.73 -5.38
N PRO A 83 9.24 -1.68 -4.56
CA PRO A 83 10.03 -0.44 -4.55
C PRO A 83 11.41 -0.58 -3.90
N ALA A 84 12.27 0.42 -4.07
CA ALA A 84 13.48 0.58 -3.27
C ALA A 84 13.16 0.74 -1.77
N ALA A 85 14.16 0.70 -0.90
CA ALA A 85 13.95 0.81 0.54
C ALA A 85 13.20 2.10 0.96
N LEU A 86 13.41 3.21 0.25
CA LEU A 86 12.69 4.49 0.43
C LEU A 86 11.20 4.42 0.05
N GLY A 87 10.74 3.31 -0.53
CA GLY A 87 9.35 3.00 -0.84
C GLY A 87 8.74 3.80 -1.99
N THR A 88 7.58 3.38 -2.48
CA THR A 88 6.81 4.12 -3.49
C THR A 88 6.31 5.46 -2.93
N LYS A 89 6.22 5.62 -1.60
CA LYS A 89 5.98 6.89 -0.90
C LYS A 89 6.73 6.84 0.43
N ASP A 90 7.33 7.96 0.85
CA ASP A 90 7.99 8.09 2.15
C ASP A 90 7.20 9.02 3.09
N GLN A 91 7.86 9.95 3.79
CA GLN A 91 7.22 10.85 4.74
C GLN A 91 6.21 11.82 4.10
N GLN A 92 6.32 12.09 2.80
CA GLN A 92 5.50 13.08 2.13
C GLN A 92 4.01 12.70 2.22
N PRO A 93 3.15 13.59 2.77
CA PRO A 93 1.74 13.25 2.98
C PRO A 93 0.94 13.35 1.68
N ALA A 94 0.01 12.43 1.47
CA ALA A 94 -1.01 12.56 0.46
C ALA A 94 -2.11 13.56 0.90
N ALA A 95 -2.82 14.13 -0.08
CA ALA A 95 -4.00 14.96 0.15
C ALA A 95 -5.28 14.22 -0.29
N PHE A 96 -6.40 14.51 0.34
CA PHE A 96 -7.71 13.99 -0.03
C PHE A 96 -8.67 15.15 -0.31
N ASP A 97 -9.35 15.08 -1.46
CA ASP A 97 -10.41 16.02 -1.82
C ASP A 97 -11.78 15.38 -1.57
N PRO A 98 -12.58 15.89 -0.62
CA PRO A 98 -13.88 15.34 -0.29
C PRO A 98 -14.95 15.60 -1.36
N GLU A 99 -14.76 16.51 -2.31
CA GLU A 99 -15.70 16.75 -3.40
C GLU A 99 -15.53 15.70 -4.50
N THR A 100 -14.30 15.52 -4.98
CA THR A 100 -13.98 14.53 -6.03
C THR A 100 -13.80 13.11 -5.50
N LYS A 101 -13.63 12.94 -4.17
CA LYS A 101 -13.29 11.68 -3.49
C LYS A 101 -11.95 11.09 -3.96
N LEU A 102 -11.05 11.92 -4.48
CA LEU A 102 -9.74 11.51 -4.96
C LEU A 102 -8.65 11.73 -3.91
N PHE A 103 -7.64 10.86 -3.96
CA PHE A 103 -6.40 10.99 -3.20
C PHE A 103 -5.28 11.41 -4.15
N TYR A 104 -4.52 12.42 -3.75
CA TYR A 104 -3.35 12.92 -4.48
C TYR A 104 -2.10 12.49 -3.73
N VAL A 105 -1.38 11.52 -4.29
CA VAL A 105 -0.28 10.83 -3.60
C VAL A 105 1.06 11.24 -4.24
N PRO A 106 1.96 11.90 -3.50
CA PRO A 106 3.28 12.23 -4.01
C PRO A 106 4.21 11.01 -3.97
N THR A 107 4.38 10.35 -5.11
CA THR A 107 5.11 9.07 -5.24
C THR A 107 6.60 9.23 -5.58
N ASN A 108 7.42 8.29 -5.12
CA ASN A 108 8.82 8.13 -5.52
C ASN A 108 8.93 7.11 -6.67
N HIS A 109 9.71 7.42 -7.70
CA HIS A 109 10.08 6.47 -8.76
C HIS A 109 11.61 6.48 -8.89
N VAL A 110 12.27 5.59 -8.16
CA VAL A 110 13.73 5.52 -7.99
C VAL A 110 14.22 4.11 -8.29
#